data_AF-A0A0F9VKP4-F1
#
_entry.id   AF-A0A0F9VKP4-F1
#
_cell.length_a   1.000
_cell.length_b   1.000
_cell.length_c   1.000
_cell.angle_alpha   90.00
_cell.angle_beta   90.00
_cell.angle_gamma   90.00
#
_symmetry.space_group_name_H-M   'P 1'
#
loop_
_entity.id
_entity.type
_entity.pdbx_description
1 polymer ?
#
loop_
_entity_poly.entity_id
_entity_poly.type
_entity_poly.pdbx_seq_one_letter_code
_entity_poly.pdbx_strand_id
1 'polypeptide(L)'
;MVITYKCEGCGACCTVNNPFTGLERCPKLTEDNRCSIYATRPDMCRSRKVADALGLTDEEYDELANGSRRFLRELVYGGDVNPTPLSGGIKDAVAS
;
A
#
# COMPACT_ATOMS: atom_id res chain seq x y z
N MET A 1 9.50 -0.68 17.83
CA MET A 1 8.92 0.27 16.87
C MET A 1 8.49 -0.57 15.68
N VAL A 2 7.19 -0.65 15.37
CA VAL A 2 6.68 -1.56 14.34
C VAL A 2 6.28 -0.71 13.14
N ILE A 3 7.11 -0.68 12.09
CA ILE A 3 6.71 -0.11 10.80
C ILE A 3 6.21 -1.27 9.95
N THR A 4 4.91 -1.53 10.05
CA THR A 4 4.22 -2.48 9.18
C THR A 4 4.00 -1.81 7.82
N TYR A 5 4.49 -2.41 6.74
CA TYR A 5 3.92 -2.13 5.42
C TYR A 5 2.41 -2.42 5.49
N LYS A 6 1.59 -1.38 5.45
CA LYS A 6 0.14 -1.49 5.39
C LYS A 6 -0.30 -0.89 4.07
N CYS A 7 -0.84 -1.73 3.19
CA CYS A 7 -1.56 -1.24 2.03
C CYS A 7 -2.60 -0.20 2.50
N GLU A 8 -2.44 1.05 2.07
CA GLU A 8 -3.33 2.16 2.45
C GLU A 8 -4.67 2.10 1.71
N GLY A 9 -4.80 1.16 0.77
CA GLY A 9 -5.96 1.02 -0.10
C GLY A 9 -6.10 2.20 -1.07
N CYS A 10 -4.98 2.80 -1.48
CA CYS A 10 -4.94 3.89 -2.44
C CYS A 10 -5.13 3.43 -3.89
N GLY A 11 -5.42 2.17 -4.17
CA GLY A 11 -5.73 1.67 -5.52
C GLY A 11 -4.60 1.73 -6.56
N ALA A 12 -3.50 2.46 -6.33
CA ALA A 12 -2.55 2.82 -7.39
C ALA A 12 -1.93 1.61 -8.11
N CYS A 13 -1.45 0.61 -7.36
CA CYS A 13 -0.95 -0.64 -7.93
C CYS A 13 -2.05 -1.47 -8.63
N CYS A 14 -3.31 -1.29 -8.26
CA CYS A 14 -4.45 -1.97 -8.87
C CYS A 14 -4.96 -1.26 -10.15
N THR A 15 -4.59 -0.01 -10.39
CA THR A 15 -5.10 0.81 -11.49
C THR A 15 -4.27 0.73 -12.76
N VAL A 16 -2.94 0.58 -12.66
CA VAL A 16 -2.02 0.78 -13.78
C VAL A 16 -1.38 -0.51 -14.28
N ASN A 17 -0.65 -1.19 -13.39
CA ASN A 17 0.01 -2.45 -13.66
C ASN A 17 0.41 -3.02 -12.30
N ASN A 18 -0.30 -4.05 -11.86
CA ASN A 18 0.08 -4.74 -10.63
C ASN A 18 1.21 -5.72 -10.98
N PRO A 19 2.48 -5.43 -10.61
CA PRO A 19 3.61 -6.28 -11.00
C PRO A 19 3.51 -7.69 -10.40
N PHE A 20 2.71 -7.88 -9.35
CA PHE A 20 2.51 -9.18 -8.73
C PHE A 20 1.47 -10.02 -9.44
N THR A 21 0.43 -9.42 -10.02
CA THR A 21 -0.66 -10.14 -10.69
C THR A 21 -0.58 -10.09 -12.22
N GLY A 22 0.28 -9.23 -12.79
CA GLY A 22 0.37 -9.01 -14.24
C GLY A 22 -0.88 -8.38 -14.86
N LEU A 23 -1.72 -7.73 -14.04
CA LEU A 23 -2.98 -7.12 -14.50
C LEU A 23 -2.76 -5.63 -14.74
N GLU A 24 -3.23 -5.13 -15.88
CA GLU A 24 -3.27 -3.68 -16.18
C GLU A 24 -4.24 -2.96 -15.21
N ARG A 25 -5.53 -3.33 -15.22
CA ARG A 25 -6.51 -2.88 -14.22
C ARG A 25 -7.07 -4.08 -13.47
N CYS A 26 -7.05 -4.01 -12.13
CA CYS A 26 -7.62 -5.05 -11.29
C CYS A 26 -9.16 -5.08 -11.45
N PRO A 27 -9.78 -6.24 -11.75
CA PRO A 27 -11.22 -6.36 -11.93
C PRO A 27 -12.01 -6.25 -10.61
N LYS A 28 -11.32 -6.19 -9.47
CA LYS A 28 -11.91 -6.01 -8.14
C LYS A 28 -11.81 -4.57 -7.64
N LEU A 29 -11.25 -3.66 -8.45
CA LEU A 29 -11.17 -2.24 -8.14
C LEU A 29 -12.51 -1.58 -8.42
N THR A 30 -13.11 -0.97 -7.40
CA THR A 30 -14.35 -0.20 -7.51
C THR A 30 -14.08 1.16 -8.16
N GLU A 31 -15.15 1.88 -8.51
CA GLU A 31 -15.06 3.19 -9.18
C GLU A 31 -14.32 4.23 -8.33
N ASP A 32 -14.42 4.15 -7.01
CA ASP A 32 -13.70 4.99 -6.04
C ASP A 32 -12.24 4.55 -5.79
N ASN A 33 -11.69 3.69 -6.64
CA ASN A 33 -10.33 3.12 -6.53
C ASN A 33 -10.07 2.32 -5.23
N ARG A 34 -11.11 1.73 -4.64
CA ARG A 34 -10.99 0.83 -3.48
C ARG A 34 -11.04 -0.65 -3.89
N CYS A 35 -10.44 -1.52 -3.09
CA CYS A 35 -10.48 -2.95 -3.35
C CYS A 35 -11.75 -3.57 -2.75
N SER A 36 -12.65 -4.07 -3.59
CA SER A 36 -13.92 -4.72 -3.14
C SER A 36 -13.71 -5.99 -2.31
N ILE A 37 -12.54 -6.63 -2.43
CA ILE A 37 -12.21 -7.88 -1.71
C ILE A 37 -11.06 -7.70 -0.71
N TYR A 38 -10.85 -6.49 -0.18
CA TYR A 38 -9.66 -6.17 0.61
C TYR A 38 -9.39 -7.15 1.77
N ALA A 39 -10.44 -7.57 2.49
CA ALA A 39 -10.33 -8.50 3.61
C ALA A 39 -9.97 -9.94 3.20
N THR A 40 -10.41 -10.35 2.00
CA THR A 40 -10.26 -11.72 1.47
C THR A 40 -9.30 -11.79 0.30
N ARG A 41 -8.50 -10.74 0.06
CA ARG A 41 -7.56 -10.67 -1.07
C ARG A 41 -6.54 -11.82 -1.03
N PRO A 42 -6.08 -12.30 -2.20
CA PRO A 42 -5.05 -13.32 -2.29
C PRO A 42 -3.75 -12.90 -1.61
N ASP A 43 -2.93 -13.87 -1.20
CA ASP A 43 -1.66 -13.61 -0.49
C ASP A 43 -0.67 -12.78 -1.31
N MET A 44 -0.63 -12.96 -2.63
CA MET A 44 0.18 -12.13 -3.53
C MET A 44 -0.19 -10.62 -3.50
N CYS A 45 -1.39 -10.28 -3.02
CA CYS A 45 -1.84 -8.89 -2.84
C CYS A 45 -1.61 -8.38 -1.41
N ARG A 46 -1.03 -9.21 -0.52
CA ARG A 46 -0.75 -8.91 0.88
C ARG A 46 0.75 -8.79 1.05
N SER A 47 1.25 -7.57 1.12
CA SER A 47 2.69 -7.32 1.15
C SER A 47 3.46 -7.99 2.28
N ARG A 48 2.84 -8.19 3.46
CA ARG A 48 3.44 -9.04 4.50
C ARG A 48 3.69 -10.47 4.00
N LYS A 49 2.70 -11.08 3.33
CA LYS A 49 2.85 -12.43 2.76
C LYS A 49 3.89 -12.49 1.66
N VAL A 50 4.05 -11.41 0.90
CA VAL A 50 5.11 -11.30 -0.11
C VAL A 50 6.48 -11.14 0.56
N ALA A 51 6.60 -10.32 1.60
CA ALA A 51 7.82 -10.18 2.40
C ALA A 51 8.23 -11.53 3.02
N ASP A 52 7.29 -12.22 3.67
CA ASP A 52 7.47 -13.55 4.24
C ASP A 52 8.00 -14.54 3.18
N ALA A 53 7.41 -14.54 1.98
CA ALA A 53 7.79 -15.44 0.89
C ALA A 53 9.18 -15.13 0.30
N LEU A 54 9.64 -13.88 0.40
CA LEU A 54 10.97 -13.45 -0.02
C LEU A 54 12.03 -13.61 1.08
N GLY A 55 11.64 -14.03 2.28
CA GLY A 55 12.54 -14.08 3.44
C GLY A 55 12.99 -12.71 3.93
N LEU A 56 12.22 -11.67 3.62
CA LEU A 56 12.50 -10.28 4.00
C LEU A 56 11.72 -9.90 5.25
N THR A 57 12.31 -9.04 6.07
CA THR A 57 11.59 -8.35 7.14
C THR A 57 10.59 -7.34 6.56
N ASP A 58 9.63 -6.90 7.39
CA ASP A 58 8.69 -5.84 7.03
C ASP A 58 9.42 -4.54 6.61
N GLU A 59 10.56 -4.23 7.23
CA GLU A 59 11.39 -3.04 6.95
C GLU A 59 12.11 -3.14 5.61
N GLU A 60 12.82 -4.23 5.35
CA GLU A 60 13.52 -4.46 4.07
C GLU A 60 12.54 -4.46 2.89
N TYR A 61 11.37 -5.06 3.07
CA TYR A 61 10.34 -5.07 2.04
C TYR A 61 9.75 -3.67 1.80
N ASP A 62 9.54 -2.86 2.86
CA ASP A 62 9.05 -1.49 2.71
C ASP A 62 10.05 -0.63 1.93
N GLU A 63 11.35 -0.70 2.27
CA GLU A 63 12.40 -0.01 1.53
C GLU A 63 12.42 -0.40 0.04
N LEU A 64 12.33 -1.71 -0.24
CA LEU A 64 12.28 -2.23 -1.60
C LEU A 64 11.05 -1.74 -2.38
N ALA A 65 9.89 -1.68 -1.73
CA ALA A 65 8.61 -1.35 -2.37
C ALA A 65 8.31 0.16 -2.43
N ASN A 66 8.99 0.99 -1.64
CA ASN A 66 8.69 2.41 -1.48
C ASN A 66 8.83 3.20 -2.80
N GLY A 67 9.89 2.94 -3.56
CA GLY A 67 10.12 3.59 -4.87
C GLY A 67 8.96 3.35 -5.84
N SER A 68 8.55 2.09 -6.00
CA SER A 68 7.42 1.71 -6.84
C SER A 68 6.11 2.30 -6.36
N ARG A 69 5.87 2.35 -5.03
CA ARG A 69 4.68 2.98 -4.44
C ARG A 69 4.57 4.46 -4.82
N ARG A 70 5.66 5.22 -4.62
CA ARG A 70 5.68 6.65 -4.92
C ARG A 70 5.40 6.88 -6.40
N PHE A 71 6.11 6.17 -7.26
CA PHE A 71 5.94 6.23 -8.71
C PHE A 71 4.49 5.93 -9.13
N LEU A 72 3.91 4.84 -8.65
CA LEU A 72 2.54 4.44 -9.02
C LEU A 72 1.49 5.46 -8.54
N ARG A 73 1.66 6.05 -7.36
CA ARG A 73 0.72 7.07 -6.86
C ARG A 73 0.79 8.34 -7.69
N GLU A 74 2.00 8.80 -8.01
CA GLU A 74 2.20 9.96 -8.86
C GLU A 74 1.61 9.73 -10.26
N LEU A 75 1.80 8.54 -10.81
CA LEU A 75 1.24 8.15 -12.10
C LEU A 75 -0.31 8.14 -12.12
N VAL A 76 -0.95 7.70 -11.03
CA VAL A 76 -2.42 7.60 -10.95
C VAL A 76 -3.09 8.91 -10.55
N TYR A 77 -2.46 9.68 -9.67
CA TYR A 77 -3.10 10.85 -9.04
C TYR A 77 -2.52 12.19 -9.48
N GLY A 78 -1.42 12.22 -10.24
CA GLY A 78 -0.73 13.45 -10.62
C GLY A 78 0.13 14.03 -9.50
N GLY A 79 1.21 14.71 -9.87
CA GLY A 79 2.22 15.24 -8.96
C GLY A 79 1.72 16.40 -8.09
N ASP A 80 1.27 16.06 -6.89
CA ASP A 80 1.61 16.73 -5.63
C ASP A 80 1.29 15.75 -4.48
N VAL A 81 1.91 14.57 -4.50
CA VAL A 81 1.88 13.66 -3.36
C VAL A 81 2.76 14.25 -2.26
N ASN A 82 2.23 15.23 -1.54
CA ASN A 82 2.68 15.53 -0.20
C ASN A 82 2.63 14.19 0.56
N PRO A 83 3.76 13.57 0.95
CA PRO A 83 3.68 12.46 1.88
C PRO A 83 3.07 13.08 3.12
N THR A 84 1.81 12.77 3.43
CA THR A 84 1.21 13.21 4.69
C THR A 84 2.24 12.92 5.78
N PRO A 85 2.81 13.93 6.45
CA PRO A 85 3.65 13.67 7.60
C PRO A 85 2.76 12.95 8.61
N LEU A 86 3.29 11.96 9.30
CA LEU A 86 2.61 11.30 10.40
C LEU A 86 2.37 12.31 11.54
N SER A 87 1.37 13.20 11.43
CA SER A 87 0.75 13.86 12.58
C SER A 87 -0.47 13.05 12.98
N GLY A 88 -0.19 11.99 13.72
CA GLY A 88 -1.16 11.17 14.43
C GLY A 88 -0.47 10.39 15.54
N GLY A 89 0.50 11.02 16.21
CA GLY A 89 0.92 10.56 17.51
C GLY A 89 -0.31 10.58 18.40
N ILE A 90 -0.77 9.41 18.82
CA ILE A 90 -1.72 9.28 19.93
C ILE A 90 -0.98 9.78 21.17
N LYS A 91 -1.03 11.08 21.41
CA LYS A 91 -0.81 11.77 22.68
C LYS A 91 -1.74 12.96 22.69
N ASP A 92 -3.03 12.68 22.90
CA ASP A 92 -3.99 13.58 23.54
C ASP A 92 -5.26 12.77 23.85
N ALA A 93 -5.17 11.93 24.89
CA ALA A 93 -6.33 11.32 25.54
C ALA A 93 -5.95 10.69 26.90
N VAL A 94 -5.36 11.47 27.81
CA VAL A 94 -5.68 11.35 29.25
C VAL A 94 -5.66 12.76 29.82
N ALA A 95 -6.86 13.28 30.06
CA ALA A 95 -7.09 14.45 30.87
C ALA A 95 -6.58 14.23 32.30
N SER A 96 -5.83 15.19 32.81
CA SER A 96 -5.75 15.59 34.23
C SER A 96 -5.20 17.00 34.28
#